data_AF-A0A519V307-F1
#
_entry.id   AF-A0A519V307-F1
#
_cell.length_a   1.000
_cell.length_b   1.000
_cell.length_c   1.000
_cell.angle_alpha   90.00
_cell.angle_beta   90.00
_cell.angle_gamma   90.00
#
_symmetry.space_group_name_H-M   'P 1'
#
loop_
_entity.id
_entity.type
_entity.pdbx_description
1 polymer ?
#
loop_
_entity_poly.entity_id
_entity_poly.type
_entity_poly.pdbx_seq_one_letter_code
_entity_poly.pdbx_strand_id
1 'polypeptide(L)'
;MRYHFNLENLRKIIESPVVPDAPEALEFDIEQAAISIKRKYTDADGDERGNSILIDTGEGLMLFVSIEDDQYLISLYRLDEQSGFITLEANSPKEIINFSARIWTAIIDKMEKLENETYNLVSWEGFSAQFGNHGIPEDLKKLYDFEGEFGYGNFSESFCLNIIDKTGIKTWSENPEFVNSFVEFAIANGSGSSYAYWLCSNDIEKCPIVVFGDEGGIYIVAENTSQFIQLLTFDTEISVYEKAYFYRDEHEYEPSDYKDEFIEWTKENFNFKALETNEQTDEIINNTKEKHQQLLDDFLEKYDIENW
;
A
#
# COMPACT_ATOMS: atom_id res chain seq x y z
N MET A 1 18.65 1.10 9.95
CA MET A 1 18.10 0.98 11.31
C MET A 1 16.68 1.51 11.22
N ARG A 2 15.79 0.73 10.59
CA ARG A 2 14.54 1.24 9.98
C ARG A 2 13.33 1.15 10.92
N TYR A 3 13.42 0.34 11.97
CA TYR A 3 12.32 0.09 12.89
C TYR A 3 12.78 0.23 14.33
N HIS A 4 12.34 1.31 14.97
CA HIS A 4 12.57 1.51 16.40
C HIS A 4 11.58 0.69 17.21
N PHE A 5 12.06 0.14 18.32
CA PHE A 5 11.20 -0.47 19.33
C PHE A 5 10.47 0.65 20.09
N ASN A 6 9.24 0.95 19.68
CA ASN A 6 8.43 2.04 20.22
C ASN A 6 6.94 1.68 20.29
N LEU A 7 6.16 2.52 20.96
CA LEU A 7 4.73 2.29 21.19
C LEU A 7 3.91 2.26 19.89
N GLU A 8 4.22 3.16 18.96
CA GLU A 8 3.53 3.30 17.67
C GLU A 8 3.63 2.04 16.81
N ASN A 9 4.85 1.50 16.64
CA ASN A 9 5.07 0.28 15.87
C ASN A 9 4.42 -0.93 16.54
N LEU A 10 4.42 -0.99 17.88
CA LEU A 10 3.74 -2.06 18.61
C LEU A 10 2.22 -2.01 18.41
N ARG A 11 1.63 -0.81 18.46
CA ARG A 11 0.19 -0.61 18.17
C ARG A 11 -0.13 -1.07 16.76
N LYS A 12 0.64 -0.62 15.76
CA LYS A 12 0.45 -1.02 14.36
C LYS A 12 0.44 -2.54 14.20
N ILE A 13 1.40 -3.24 14.82
CA ILE A 13 1.47 -4.71 14.77
C ILE A 13 0.24 -5.36 15.43
N ILE A 14 -0.20 -4.89 16.60
CA ILE A 14 -1.25 -5.58 17.37
C ILE A 14 -2.66 -5.25 16.86
N GLU A 15 -2.86 -4.02 16.41
CA GLU A 15 -4.10 -3.54 15.78
C GLU A 15 -4.23 -4.06 14.34
N SER A 16 -3.15 -4.67 13.81
CA SER A 16 -3.17 -5.38 12.53
C SER A 16 -4.35 -6.35 12.44
N PRO A 17 -5.10 -6.37 11.34
CA PRO A 17 -6.26 -7.24 11.20
C PRO A 17 -5.93 -8.73 11.09
N VAL A 18 -4.67 -9.09 10.81
CA VAL A 18 -4.22 -10.49 10.81
C VAL A 18 -4.02 -11.03 12.22
N VAL A 19 -3.96 -10.15 13.22
CA VAL A 19 -3.98 -10.53 14.63
C VAL A 19 -5.44 -10.79 15.03
N PRO A 20 -5.78 -12.01 15.48
CA PRO A 20 -7.14 -12.34 15.85
C PRO A 20 -7.58 -11.61 17.12
N ASP A 21 -8.89 -11.52 17.32
CA ASP A 21 -9.44 -11.02 18.57
C ASP A 21 -9.15 -11.98 19.73
N ALA A 22 -9.05 -11.42 20.93
CA ALA A 22 -8.90 -12.18 22.15
C ALA A 22 -10.04 -13.22 22.31
N PRO A 23 -9.75 -14.43 22.83
CA PRO A 23 -8.51 -14.83 23.52
C PRO A 23 -7.46 -15.46 22.59
N GLU A 24 -7.70 -15.47 21.28
CA GLU A 24 -6.80 -16.10 20.31
C GLU A 24 -5.51 -15.27 20.15
N ALA A 25 -4.46 -15.93 19.66
CA ALA A 25 -3.19 -15.29 19.38
C ALA A 25 -2.81 -15.53 17.93
N LEU A 26 -2.13 -14.57 17.34
CA LEU A 26 -1.37 -14.83 16.12
C LEU A 26 -0.05 -15.47 16.52
N GLU A 27 0.17 -16.69 16.04
CA GLU A 27 1.37 -17.47 16.34
C GLU A 27 2.16 -17.78 15.07
N PHE A 28 3.47 -17.57 15.12
CA PHE A 28 4.38 -17.94 14.04
C PHE A 28 5.81 -18.06 14.56
N ASP A 29 6.65 -18.74 13.79
CA ASP A 29 8.06 -18.89 14.12
C ASP A 29 8.93 -17.91 13.30
N ILE A 30 9.93 -17.33 13.95
CA ILE A 30 11.05 -16.64 13.30
C ILE A 30 12.35 -17.27 13.77
N GLU A 31 13.10 -17.83 12.83
CA GLU A 31 14.33 -18.59 13.11
C GLU A 31 14.07 -19.75 14.09
N GLN A 32 14.47 -19.60 15.35
CA GLN A 32 14.27 -20.57 16.44
C GLN A 32 13.36 -20.01 17.55
N ALA A 33 12.78 -18.82 17.34
CA ALA A 33 11.91 -18.18 18.31
C ALA A 33 10.44 -18.33 17.89
N ALA A 34 9.63 -18.84 18.81
CA ALA A 34 8.17 -18.82 18.71
C ALA A 34 7.67 -17.43 19.10
N ILE A 35 6.86 -16.83 18.23
CA ILE A 35 6.26 -15.52 18.41
C ILE A 35 4.77 -15.70 18.66
N SER A 36 4.24 -15.03 19.70
CA SER A 36 2.82 -15.00 19.99
C SER A 36 2.39 -13.55 20.20
N ILE A 37 1.46 -13.08 19.37
CA ILE A 37 0.93 -11.71 19.40
C ILE A 37 -0.53 -11.78 19.86
N LYS A 38 -0.86 -11.02 20.90
CA LYS A 38 -2.17 -11.02 21.53
C LYS A 38 -2.71 -9.61 21.71
N ARG A 39 -3.97 -9.43 21.32
CA ARG A 39 -4.78 -8.27 21.72
C ARG A 39 -5.13 -8.37 23.20
N LYS A 40 -5.49 -7.23 23.80
CA LYS A 40 -5.95 -7.12 25.18
C LYS A 40 -7.01 -8.19 25.48
N TYR A 41 -6.81 -8.95 26.56
CA TYR A 41 -7.68 -10.08 26.94
C TYR A 41 -7.85 -10.17 28.45
N THR A 42 -8.89 -10.88 28.90
CA THR A 42 -9.05 -11.26 30.31
C THR A 42 -8.59 -12.69 30.47
N ASP A 43 -7.65 -12.94 31.39
CA ASP A 43 -7.16 -14.29 31.64
C ASP A 43 -8.13 -15.13 32.50
N ALA A 44 -7.77 -16.39 32.76
CA ALA A 44 -8.61 -17.33 33.50
C ALA A 44 -8.87 -16.93 34.96
N ASP A 45 -8.02 -16.06 35.53
CA ASP A 45 -8.14 -15.55 36.89
C ASP A 45 -8.98 -14.26 36.95
N GLY A 46 -9.39 -13.73 35.79
CA GLY A 46 -10.17 -12.50 35.68
C GLY A 46 -9.31 -11.24 35.58
N ASP A 47 -7.99 -11.37 35.45
CA ASP A 47 -7.08 -10.25 35.32
C ASP A 47 -7.05 -9.76 33.87
N GLU A 48 -7.15 -8.43 33.69
CA GLU A 48 -6.92 -7.83 32.37
C GLU A 48 -5.43 -7.90 32.01
N ARG A 49 -5.15 -8.43 30.83
CA ARG A 49 -3.83 -8.47 30.21
C ARG A 49 -3.83 -7.55 29.00
N GLY A 50 -2.81 -6.69 28.93
CA GLY A 50 -2.66 -5.74 27.84
C GLY A 50 -2.30 -6.40 26.50
N ASN A 51 -2.31 -5.57 25.47
CA ASN A 51 -1.76 -5.87 24.14
C ASN A 51 -0.30 -6.32 24.30
N SER A 52 0.06 -7.50 23.78
CA SER A 52 1.40 -8.07 24.01
C SER A 52 1.97 -8.88 22.85
N ILE A 53 3.30 -8.92 22.82
CA ILE A 53 4.11 -9.81 21.98
C ILE A 53 5.02 -10.61 22.90
N LEU A 54 4.90 -11.92 22.84
CA LEU A 54 5.78 -12.87 23.50
C LEU A 54 6.72 -13.50 22.46
N ILE A 55 7.99 -13.59 22.80
CA ILE A 55 9.04 -14.17 21.98
C ILE A 55 9.75 -15.21 22.84
N ASP A 56 9.64 -16.48 22.49
CA ASP A 56 10.23 -17.60 23.23
C ASP A 56 11.23 -18.35 22.34
N THR A 57 12.49 -18.39 22.73
CA THR A 57 13.54 -19.11 21.99
C THR A 57 13.57 -20.62 22.28
N GLY A 58 12.81 -21.10 23.27
CA GLY A 58 12.85 -22.49 23.72
C GLY A 58 14.14 -22.90 24.46
N GLU A 59 15.17 -22.05 24.48
CA GLU A 59 16.43 -22.27 25.19
C GLU A 59 16.51 -21.47 26.52
N GLY A 60 15.38 -20.98 27.01
CA GLY A 60 15.25 -20.24 28.26
C GLY A 60 15.21 -18.72 28.10
N LEU A 61 15.74 -18.18 27.00
CA LEU A 61 15.59 -16.76 26.68
C LEU A 61 14.16 -16.49 26.21
N MET A 62 13.49 -15.57 26.90
CA MET A 62 12.16 -15.10 26.56
C MET A 62 12.12 -13.58 26.63
N LEU A 63 11.55 -12.93 25.61
CA LEU A 63 11.21 -11.52 25.60
C LEU A 63 9.70 -11.36 25.68
N PHE A 64 9.27 -10.40 26.48
CA PHE A 64 7.88 -10.02 26.60
C PHE A 64 7.75 -8.52 26.40
N VAL A 65 6.87 -8.13 25.49
CA VAL A 65 6.60 -6.74 25.13
C VAL A 65 5.12 -6.50 25.32
N SER A 66 4.75 -5.44 26.02
CA SER A 66 3.35 -5.17 26.33
C SER A 66 3.06 -3.68 26.38
N ILE A 67 1.81 -3.32 26.09
CA ILE A 67 1.25 -1.99 26.38
C ILE A 67 0.44 -2.08 27.67
N GLU A 68 0.86 -1.36 28.71
CA GLU A 68 0.08 -1.16 29.94
C GLU A 68 -0.69 0.16 29.88
N ASP A 69 -1.95 0.13 30.33
CA ASP A 69 -2.87 1.26 30.40
C ASP A 69 -2.96 2.10 29.11
N ASP A 70 -2.75 1.46 27.95
CA ASP A 70 -2.71 2.11 26.63
C ASP A 70 -1.66 3.22 26.49
N GLN A 71 -0.70 3.33 27.42
CA GLN A 71 0.23 4.46 27.46
C GLN A 71 1.69 4.05 27.65
N TYR A 72 1.95 2.91 28.30
CA TYR A 72 3.29 2.53 28.70
C TYR A 72 3.75 1.29 27.97
N LEU A 73 4.86 1.43 27.25
CA LEU A 73 5.57 0.30 26.66
C LEU A 73 6.42 -0.37 27.74
N ILE A 74 6.12 -1.64 28.00
CA ILE A 74 6.93 -2.50 28.85
C ILE A 74 7.67 -3.48 27.97
N SER A 75 8.97 -3.60 28.21
CA SER A 75 9.80 -4.63 27.59
C SER A 75 10.61 -5.33 28.66
N LEU A 76 10.40 -6.64 28.75
CA LEU A 76 11.00 -7.50 29.74
C LEU A 76 11.71 -8.66 29.05
N TYR A 77 12.72 -9.21 29.70
CA TYR A 77 13.37 -10.44 29.29
C TYR A 77 13.69 -11.32 30.48
N ARG A 78 13.81 -12.62 30.26
CA ARG A 78 14.43 -13.58 31.19
C ARG A 78 15.40 -14.46 30.42
N LEU A 79 16.43 -14.97 31.10
CA LEU A 79 17.49 -15.79 30.48
C LEU A 79 17.27 -17.29 30.66
N ASP A 80 16.44 -17.69 31.62
CA ASP A 80 16.08 -19.06 31.91
C ASP A 80 14.69 -19.11 32.57
N GLU A 81 14.07 -20.30 32.59
CA GLU A 81 12.71 -20.48 33.12
C GLU A 81 12.57 -20.21 34.62
N GLN A 82 13.66 -20.33 35.39
CA GLN A 82 13.67 -20.15 36.84
C GLN A 82 13.93 -18.68 37.24
N SER A 83 14.48 -17.90 36.33
CA SER A 83 14.73 -16.47 36.51
C SER A 83 13.44 -15.65 36.35
N GLY A 84 13.32 -14.62 37.20
CA GLY A 84 12.31 -13.59 37.03
C GLY A 84 12.59 -12.72 35.81
N PHE A 85 11.55 -12.03 35.33
CA PHE A 85 11.69 -11.04 34.27
C PHE A 85 12.46 -9.81 34.74
N ILE A 86 13.30 -9.28 33.86
CA ILE A 86 14.13 -8.09 34.04
C ILE A 86 13.76 -7.11 32.93
N THR A 87 13.70 -5.81 33.25
CA THR A 87 13.45 -4.77 32.25
C THR A 87 14.56 -4.72 31.20
N LEU A 88 14.17 -4.67 29.92
CA LEU A 88 15.08 -4.42 28.82
C LEU A 88 15.41 -2.93 28.77
N GLU A 89 16.66 -2.60 29.10
CA GLU A 89 17.17 -1.23 29.16
C GLU A 89 18.46 -1.08 28.35
N ALA A 90 18.90 0.15 28.10
CA ALA A 90 20.12 0.45 27.33
C ALA A 90 21.41 -0.15 27.95
N ASN A 91 21.39 -0.49 29.25
CA ASN A 91 22.49 -1.11 29.98
C ASN A 91 22.37 -2.65 30.07
N SER A 92 21.32 -3.25 29.48
CA SER A 92 21.15 -4.71 29.43
C SER A 92 22.30 -5.38 28.67
N PRO A 93 22.51 -6.70 28.85
CA PRO A 93 23.56 -7.42 28.14
C PRO A 93 23.47 -7.21 26.63
N LYS A 94 24.62 -6.99 25.99
CA LYS A 94 24.68 -6.62 24.57
C LYS A 94 24.09 -7.70 23.67
N GLU A 95 24.24 -8.97 24.02
CA GLU A 95 23.62 -10.06 23.27
C GLU A 95 22.10 -9.93 23.24
N ILE A 96 21.50 -9.54 24.36
CA ILE A 96 20.04 -9.38 24.49
C ILE A 96 19.55 -8.17 23.70
N ILE A 97 20.26 -7.03 23.76
CA ILE A 97 19.94 -5.84 22.96
C ILE A 97 20.03 -6.14 21.46
N ASN A 98 21.07 -6.86 21.04
CA ASN A 98 21.24 -7.21 19.63
C ASN A 98 20.17 -8.21 19.17
N PHE A 99 19.86 -9.21 20.01
CA PHE A 99 18.81 -10.18 19.73
C PHE A 99 17.44 -9.49 19.62
N SER A 100 17.09 -8.63 20.58
CA SER A 100 15.80 -7.93 20.60
C SER A 100 15.63 -7.03 19.39
N ALA A 101 16.65 -6.26 19.00
CA ALA A 101 16.60 -5.41 17.81
C ALA A 101 16.43 -6.22 16.52
N ARG A 102 17.14 -7.36 16.42
CA ARG A 102 17.07 -8.24 15.25
C ARG A 102 15.72 -8.93 15.13
N ILE A 103 15.23 -9.53 16.21
CA ILE A 103 13.94 -10.24 16.19
C ILE A 103 12.78 -9.26 15.99
N TRP A 104 12.86 -8.05 16.54
CA TRP A 104 11.86 -7.00 16.31
C TRP A 104 11.72 -6.64 14.84
N THR A 105 12.85 -6.43 14.17
CA THR A 105 12.88 -6.16 12.72
C THR A 105 12.22 -7.31 11.96
N ALA A 106 12.57 -8.55 12.29
CA ALA A 106 12.01 -9.72 11.62
C ALA A 106 10.50 -9.92 11.88
N ILE A 107 10.00 -9.55 13.07
CA ILE A 107 8.56 -9.56 13.37
C ILE A 107 7.82 -8.58 12.47
N ILE A 108 8.34 -7.36 12.32
CA ILE A 108 7.73 -6.35 11.44
C ILE A 108 7.68 -6.86 10.00
N ASP A 109 8.81 -7.34 9.47
CA ASP A 109 8.87 -7.89 8.10
C ASP A 109 7.86 -9.05 7.91
N LYS A 110 7.69 -9.90 8.94
CA LYS A 110 6.74 -11.02 8.90
C LYS A 110 5.28 -10.54 8.96
N MET A 111 4.99 -9.53 9.78
CA MET A 111 3.65 -8.95 9.90
C MET A 111 3.23 -8.28 8.59
N GLU A 112 4.11 -7.46 7.99
CA GLU A 112 3.87 -6.87 6.68
C GLU A 112 3.54 -7.96 5.65
N LYS A 113 4.30 -9.08 5.65
CA LYS A 113 4.01 -10.20 4.75
C LYS A 113 2.65 -10.86 5.01
N LEU A 114 2.27 -11.08 6.28
CA LEU A 114 0.98 -11.69 6.63
C LEU A 114 -0.20 -10.79 6.28
N GLU A 115 -0.07 -9.48 6.50
CA GLU A 115 -1.04 -8.47 6.06
C GLU A 115 -1.21 -8.51 4.55
N ASN A 116 -0.09 -8.53 3.82
CA ASN A 116 -0.08 -8.68 2.36
C ASN A 116 -0.81 -9.95 1.90
N GLU A 117 -0.60 -11.08 2.59
CA GLU A 117 -1.28 -12.35 2.29
C GLU A 117 -2.78 -12.33 2.63
N THR A 118 -3.22 -11.55 3.61
CA THR A 118 -4.61 -11.52 4.10
C THR A 118 -5.51 -10.57 3.30
N TYR A 119 -4.94 -9.49 2.78
CA TYR A 119 -5.68 -8.44 2.08
C TYR A 119 -5.44 -8.38 0.57
N ASN A 120 -4.65 -9.31 0.01
CA ASN A 120 -3.99 -9.08 -1.27
C ASN A 120 -3.21 -7.74 -1.28
N LEU A 121 -2.65 -7.28 -0.14
CA LEU A 121 -1.81 -6.09 -0.18
C LEU A 121 -0.60 -6.43 -1.05
N VAL A 122 -0.31 -5.53 -1.96
CA VAL A 122 0.85 -5.59 -2.81
C VAL A 122 2.08 -5.35 -1.94
N SER A 123 3.01 -6.31 -1.85
CA SER A 123 4.29 -6.06 -1.17
C SER A 123 5.10 -4.97 -1.89
N TRP A 124 5.80 -4.13 -1.14
CA TRP A 124 6.67 -3.09 -1.72
C TRP A 124 7.71 -3.67 -2.68
N GLU A 125 8.30 -4.82 -2.33
CA GLU A 125 9.29 -5.50 -3.19
C GLU A 125 8.67 -5.89 -4.54
N GLY A 126 7.49 -6.50 -4.54
CA GLY A 126 6.77 -6.86 -5.77
C GLY A 126 6.33 -5.63 -6.58
N PHE A 127 5.75 -4.63 -5.90
CA PHE A 127 5.31 -3.38 -6.53
C PHE A 127 6.46 -2.57 -7.13
N SER A 128 7.60 -2.54 -6.46
CA SER A 128 8.75 -1.80 -6.94
C SER A 128 9.40 -2.49 -8.12
N ALA A 129 9.38 -3.82 -8.16
CA ALA A 129 10.01 -4.61 -9.20
C ALA A 129 9.44 -4.38 -10.61
N GLN A 130 8.13 -4.10 -10.74
CA GLN A 130 7.49 -3.83 -12.04
C GLN A 130 8.03 -2.57 -12.74
N PHE A 131 8.61 -1.63 -12.00
CA PHE A 131 9.25 -0.42 -12.55
C PHE A 131 10.67 -0.67 -13.10
N GLY A 132 11.27 -1.81 -12.76
CA GLY A 132 12.61 -2.19 -13.23
C GLY A 132 13.65 -1.09 -13.02
N ASN A 133 14.36 -0.72 -14.10
CA ASN A 133 15.41 0.29 -14.05
C ASN A 133 14.90 1.74 -14.17
N HIS A 134 13.60 1.95 -14.38
CA HIS A 134 13.03 3.30 -14.50
C HIS A 134 12.95 4.02 -13.14
N GLY A 135 12.99 3.25 -12.05
CA GLY A 135 12.69 3.77 -10.72
C GLY A 135 11.19 4.03 -10.55
N ILE A 136 10.79 4.34 -9.33
CA ILE A 136 9.40 4.57 -8.97
C ILE A 136 9.23 6.07 -8.71
N PRO A 137 8.20 6.71 -9.29
CA PRO A 137 7.88 8.09 -9.01
C PRO A 137 7.74 8.35 -7.51
N GLU A 138 8.31 9.44 -7.01
CA GLU A 138 8.29 9.76 -5.58
C GLU A 138 6.88 9.89 -5.03
N ASP A 139 6.02 10.54 -5.80
CA ASP A 139 4.62 10.74 -5.45
C ASP A 139 3.83 9.41 -5.44
N LEU A 140 4.25 8.42 -6.24
CA LEU A 140 3.64 7.09 -6.21
C LEU A 140 4.05 6.32 -4.96
N LYS A 141 5.28 6.54 -4.45
CA LYS A 141 5.70 5.95 -3.16
C LYS A 141 4.84 6.47 -2.01
N LYS A 142 4.58 7.78 -2.01
CA LYS A 142 3.69 8.39 -1.01
C LYS A 142 2.28 7.79 -1.10
N LEU A 143 1.74 7.62 -2.31
CA LEU A 143 0.43 6.99 -2.50
C LEU A 143 0.42 5.54 -2.01
N TYR A 144 1.49 4.78 -2.28
CA TYR A 144 1.65 3.42 -1.78
C TYR A 144 1.64 3.37 -0.24
N ASP A 145 2.37 4.28 0.41
CA ASP A 145 2.39 4.35 1.87
C ASP A 145 1.00 4.71 2.45
N PHE A 146 0.28 5.64 1.79
CA PHE A 146 -1.10 6.00 2.16
C PHE A 146 -2.06 4.82 2.04
N GLU A 147 -2.09 4.15 0.88
CA GLU A 147 -2.98 3.01 0.67
C GLU A 147 -2.65 1.83 1.60
N GLY A 148 -1.38 1.64 1.94
CA GLY A 148 -0.95 0.66 2.93
C GLY A 148 -1.44 0.96 4.37
N GLU A 149 -1.77 2.22 4.69
CA GLU A 149 -2.31 2.62 5.99
C GLU A 149 -3.84 2.53 6.03
N PHE A 150 -4.53 2.98 4.99
CA PHE A 150 -6.00 3.11 4.94
C PHE A 150 -6.71 1.95 4.21
N GLY A 151 -5.95 1.03 3.63
CA GLY A 151 -6.47 -0.13 2.93
C GLY A 151 -6.83 0.14 1.46
N TYR A 152 -6.70 -0.91 0.66
CA TYR A 152 -6.84 -0.88 -0.79
C TYR A 152 -8.32 -0.76 -1.20
N GLY A 153 -8.62 0.12 -2.15
CA GLY A 153 -10.00 0.32 -2.64
C GLY A 153 -10.92 1.14 -1.74
N ASN A 154 -10.40 1.75 -0.66
CA ASN A 154 -11.25 2.38 0.36
C ASN A 154 -11.22 3.92 0.38
N PHE A 155 -10.48 4.58 -0.54
CA PHE A 155 -10.36 6.04 -0.57
C PHE A 155 -10.71 6.69 -1.92
N SER A 156 -10.78 5.87 -2.98
CA SER A 156 -11.27 6.23 -4.29
C SER A 156 -11.94 4.99 -4.87
N GLU A 157 -13.20 5.10 -5.26
CA GLU A 157 -14.01 3.98 -5.76
C GLU A 157 -13.24 3.12 -6.78
N SER A 158 -13.19 1.82 -6.53
CA SER A 158 -12.54 0.77 -7.34
C SER A 158 -11.05 0.97 -7.69
N PHE A 159 -10.40 2.03 -7.22
CA PHE A 159 -8.97 2.25 -7.41
C PHE A 159 -8.18 1.40 -6.43
N CYS A 160 -7.14 0.73 -6.93
CA CYS A 160 -6.25 -0.05 -6.08
C CYS A 160 -4.86 -0.18 -6.71
N LEU A 161 -3.79 0.17 -6.00
CA LEU A 161 -2.44 -0.15 -6.45
C LEU A 161 -2.27 -1.66 -6.52
N ASN A 162 -1.75 -2.17 -7.65
CA ASN A 162 -1.67 -3.61 -7.88
C ASN A 162 -0.36 -4.04 -8.56
N ILE A 163 0.06 -5.28 -8.30
CA ILE A 163 1.05 -5.98 -9.14
C ILE A 163 0.27 -6.57 -10.30
N ILE A 164 0.44 -5.98 -11.47
CA ILE A 164 -0.31 -6.38 -12.66
C ILE A 164 0.61 -7.19 -13.56
N ASP A 165 0.21 -8.44 -13.85
CA ASP A 165 0.86 -9.17 -14.92
C ASP A 165 0.44 -8.57 -16.25
N LYS A 166 1.39 -8.45 -17.20
CA LYS A 166 1.14 -7.76 -18.48
C LYS A 166 0.21 -8.52 -19.42
N THR A 167 -0.67 -9.39 -18.91
CA THR A 167 -1.62 -10.16 -19.73
C THR A 167 -2.64 -9.23 -20.38
N GLY A 168 -3.15 -8.23 -19.66
CA GLY A 168 -4.05 -7.19 -20.17
C GLY A 168 -3.44 -6.43 -21.34
N ILE A 169 -2.27 -5.82 -21.15
CA ILE A 169 -1.55 -5.11 -22.23
C ILE A 169 -1.24 -5.99 -23.43
N LYS A 170 -0.94 -7.28 -23.24
CA LYS A 170 -0.66 -8.21 -24.35
C LYS A 170 -1.87 -8.49 -25.24
N THR A 171 -3.09 -8.19 -24.80
CA THR A 171 -4.27 -8.28 -25.67
C THR A 171 -4.24 -7.25 -26.80
N TRP A 172 -3.53 -6.14 -26.61
CA TRP A 172 -3.34 -5.07 -27.60
C TRP A 172 -2.18 -5.36 -28.56
N SER A 173 -1.05 -5.80 -28.02
CA SER A 173 0.09 -6.25 -28.82
C SER A 173 1.02 -7.14 -28.00
N GLU A 174 1.45 -8.26 -28.58
CA GLU A 174 2.48 -9.11 -27.98
C GLU A 174 3.91 -8.59 -28.27
N ASN A 175 4.06 -7.50 -29.04
CA ASN A 175 5.38 -6.96 -29.36
C ASN A 175 6.10 -6.51 -28.08
N PRO A 176 7.29 -7.05 -27.76
CA PRO A 176 8.02 -6.68 -26.55
C PRO A 176 8.33 -5.18 -26.44
N GLU A 177 8.52 -4.47 -27.55
CA GLU A 177 8.76 -3.02 -27.53
C GLU A 177 7.51 -2.25 -27.07
N PHE A 178 6.32 -2.66 -27.54
CA PHE A 178 5.05 -2.12 -27.07
C PHE A 178 4.85 -2.43 -25.58
N VAL A 179 4.92 -3.71 -25.21
CA VAL A 179 4.69 -4.19 -23.85
C VAL A 179 5.65 -3.55 -22.84
N ASN A 180 6.90 -3.29 -23.24
CA ASN A 180 7.91 -2.65 -22.38
C ASN A 180 7.87 -1.12 -22.43
N SER A 181 7.02 -0.52 -23.27
CA SER A 181 6.74 0.92 -23.23
C SER A 181 5.75 1.30 -22.13
N PHE A 182 5.24 0.32 -21.38
CA PHE A 182 4.29 0.55 -20.30
C PHE A 182 4.69 -0.16 -19.00
N VAL A 183 4.34 0.50 -17.88
CA VAL A 183 4.39 -0.08 -16.54
C VAL A 183 3.01 0.08 -15.92
N GLU A 184 2.22 -1.00 -15.93
CA GLU A 184 0.95 -1.08 -15.20
C GLU A 184 1.21 -1.04 -13.70
N PHE A 185 0.39 -0.29 -12.97
CA PHE A 185 0.60 -0.09 -11.53
C PHE A 185 -0.67 -0.05 -10.69
N ALA A 186 -1.85 0.02 -11.30
CA ALA A 186 -3.10 0.07 -10.54
C ALA A 186 -4.28 -0.49 -11.35
N ILE A 187 -5.27 -1.02 -10.65
CA ILE A 187 -6.61 -1.26 -11.17
C ILE A 187 -7.32 0.10 -11.29
N ALA A 188 -8.01 0.30 -12.40
CA ALA A 188 -8.66 1.56 -12.73
C ALA A 188 -10.18 1.56 -12.48
N ASN A 189 -10.82 0.39 -12.54
CA ASN A 189 -12.25 0.22 -12.30
C ASN A 189 -12.59 -1.23 -11.92
N GLY A 190 -13.84 -1.47 -11.53
CA GLY A 190 -14.32 -2.79 -11.12
C GLY A 190 -14.47 -3.81 -12.25
N SER A 191 -14.37 -3.40 -13.53
CA SER A 191 -14.57 -4.28 -14.69
C SER A 191 -13.27 -4.88 -15.24
N GLY A 192 -12.11 -4.29 -14.91
CA GLY A 192 -10.79 -4.85 -15.20
C GLY A 192 -9.86 -3.93 -15.98
N SER A 193 -10.21 -2.65 -16.12
CA SER A 193 -9.28 -1.64 -16.66
C SER A 193 -8.09 -1.42 -15.73
N SER A 194 -6.96 -0.99 -16.28
CA SER A 194 -5.73 -0.73 -15.53
C SER A 194 -5.10 0.62 -15.87
N TYR A 195 -4.42 1.23 -14.90
CA TYR A 195 -3.57 2.40 -15.12
C TYR A 195 -2.13 1.98 -15.35
N ALA A 196 -1.46 2.67 -16.26
CA ALA A 196 -0.05 2.45 -16.59
C ALA A 196 0.69 3.76 -16.83
N TYR A 197 1.99 3.79 -16.50
CA TYR A 197 2.89 4.80 -17.05
C TYR A 197 3.20 4.47 -18.50
N TRP A 198 3.09 5.45 -19.41
CA TRP A 198 3.61 5.34 -20.76
C TRP A 198 5.03 5.91 -20.83
N LEU A 199 6.01 5.03 -20.99
CA LEU A 199 7.45 5.30 -20.90
C LEU A 199 8.01 6.03 -22.14
N CYS A 200 7.47 7.20 -22.45
CA CYS A 200 7.89 8.04 -23.58
C CYS A 200 9.10 8.94 -23.25
N SER A 201 9.61 8.89 -22.02
CA SER A 201 10.75 9.64 -21.51
C SER A 201 11.67 8.74 -20.67
N ASN A 202 12.96 9.06 -20.59
CA ASN A 202 13.91 8.39 -19.69
C ASN A 202 13.67 8.72 -18.21
N ASP A 203 12.92 9.78 -17.95
CA ASP A 203 12.52 10.24 -16.63
C ASP A 203 11.04 9.88 -16.43
N ILE A 204 10.77 8.89 -15.58
CA ILE A 204 9.42 8.36 -15.35
C ILE A 204 8.50 9.39 -14.69
N GLU A 205 9.05 10.34 -13.94
CA GLU A 205 8.31 11.45 -13.33
C GLU A 205 7.67 12.38 -14.38
N LYS A 206 8.14 12.31 -15.63
CA LYS A 206 7.63 13.08 -16.78
C LYS A 206 6.81 12.23 -17.74
N CYS A 207 6.60 10.96 -17.42
CA CYS A 207 5.82 10.06 -18.25
C CYS A 207 4.34 10.22 -17.90
N PRO A 208 3.47 10.41 -18.91
CA PRO A 208 2.04 10.48 -18.67
C PRO A 208 1.50 9.11 -18.23
N ILE A 209 0.37 9.15 -17.54
CA ILE A 209 -0.39 7.98 -17.15
C ILE A 209 -1.51 7.77 -18.17
N VAL A 210 -1.63 6.53 -18.63
CA VAL A 210 -2.69 6.06 -19.50
C VAL A 210 -3.60 5.10 -18.73
N VAL A 211 -4.83 4.98 -19.19
CA VAL A 211 -5.73 3.89 -18.81
C VAL A 211 -5.88 2.93 -19.98
N PHE A 212 -5.76 1.64 -19.70
CA PHE A 212 -6.13 0.55 -20.60
C PHE A 212 -7.54 0.11 -20.27
N GLY A 213 -8.46 0.28 -21.22
CA GLY A 213 -9.85 -0.15 -21.08
C GLY A 213 -10.01 -1.66 -21.30
N ASP A 214 -10.74 -2.32 -20.40
CA ASP A 214 -11.17 -3.72 -20.56
C ASP A 214 -12.26 -3.89 -21.63
N GLU A 215 -13.03 -2.83 -21.90
CA GLU A 215 -13.95 -2.73 -23.04
C GLU A 215 -13.32 -2.09 -24.29
N GLY A 216 -12.03 -1.74 -24.22
CA GLY A 216 -11.29 -1.10 -25.31
C GLY A 216 -10.78 0.31 -25.00
N GLY A 217 -9.86 0.79 -25.84
CA GLY A 217 -9.21 2.09 -25.77
C GLY A 217 -7.98 2.16 -24.86
N ILE A 218 -7.02 2.98 -25.26
CA ILE A 218 -5.84 3.34 -24.48
C ILE A 218 -5.79 4.87 -24.38
N TYR A 219 -6.22 5.45 -23.27
CA TYR A 219 -6.39 6.89 -23.19
C TYR A 219 -5.42 7.53 -22.20
N ILE A 220 -4.90 8.71 -22.55
CA ILE A 220 -4.13 9.52 -21.60
C ILE A 220 -5.08 10.15 -20.59
N VAL A 221 -4.76 10.01 -19.30
CA VAL A 221 -5.59 10.52 -18.19
C VAL A 221 -4.85 11.55 -17.34
N ALA A 222 -3.53 11.47 -17.21
CA ALA A 222 -2.74 12.45 -16.44
C ALA A 222 -1.33 12.63 -17.00
N GLU A 223 -0.76 13.81 -16.83
CA GLU A 223 0.57 14.22 -17.28
C GLU A 223 1.69 13.64 -16.41
N ASN A 224 1.38 13.35 -15.14
CA ASN A 224 2.30 12.77 -14.16
C ASN A 224 1.51 12.22 -12.96
N THR A 225 2.23 11.59 -12.02
CA THR A 225 1.66 10.98 -10.82
C THR A 225 0.92 11.97 -9.92
N SER A 226 1.42 13.20 -9.77
CA SER A 226 0.78 14.20 -8.91
C SER A 226 -0.60 14.60 -9.47
N GLN A 227 -0.72 14.81 -10.77
CA GLN A 227 -2.01 15.11 -11.41
C GLN A 227 -2.95 13.89 -11.36
N PHE A 228 -2.41 12.68 -11.48
CA PHE A 228 -3.19 11.46 -11.29
C PHE A 228 -3.76 11.33 -9.88
N ILE A 229 -2.95 11.57 -8.84
CA ILE A 229 -3.40 11.61 -7.44
C ILE A 229 -4.51 12.65 -7.25
N GLN A 230 -4.42 13.80 -7.92
CA GLN A 230 -5.48 14.80 -7.89
C GLN A 230 -6.79 14.27 -8.48
N LEU A 231 -6.76 13.50 -9.58
CA LEU A 231 -7.97 12.88 -10.16
C LEU A 231 -8.65 11.94 -9.17
N LEU A 232 -7.88 11.13 -8.43
CA LEU A 232 -8.43 10.20 -7.44
C LEU A 232 -9.22 10.91 -6.31
N THR A 233 -8.96 12.20 -6.04
CA THR A 233 -9.73 12.94 -5.03
C THR A 233 -11.20 13.13 -5.41
N PHE A 234 -11.54 12.90 -6.68
CA PHE A 234 -12.92 12.94 -7.14
C PHE A 234 -13.74 11.76 -6.60
N ASP A 235 -13.07 10.68 -6.20
CA ASP A 235 -13.65 9.49 -5.55
C ASP A 235 -14.77 8.87 -6.38
N THR A 236 -14.44 8.49 -7.61
CA THR A 236 -15.25 7.61 -8.44
C THR A 236 -14.33 6.87 -9.41
N GLU A 237 -14.72 5.69 -9.87
CA GLU A 237 -13.94 4.95 -10.84
C GLU A 237 -13.96 5.62 -12.23
N ILE A 238 -12.93 5.37 -13.04
CA ILE A 238 -12.91 5.90 -14.41
C ILE A 238 -13.80 5.05 -15.33
N SER A 239 -14.64 5.71 -16.11
CA SER A 239 -15.38 5.09 -17.21
C SER A 239 -14.50 5.04 -18.46
N VAL A 240 -14.34 3.84 -19.06
CA VAL A 240 -13.51 3.64 -20.25
C VAL A 240 -14.32 2.91 -21.32
N TYR A 241 -14.66 3.62 -22.39
CA TYR A 241 -15.33 3.07 -23.57
C TYR A 241 -14.78 3.75 -24.84
N GLU A 242 -15.59 4.54 -25.56
CA GLU A 242 -15.15 5.45 -26.64
C GLU A 242 -14.28 6.62 -26.15
N LYS A 243 -14.19 6.80 -24.83
CA LYS A 243 -13.31 7.77 -24.18
C LYS A 243 -13.10 7.36 -22.73
N ALA A 244 -12.02 7.87 -22.14
CA ALA A 244 -11.82 7.87 -20.69
C ALA A 244 -12.33 9.17 -20.07
N TYR A 245 -13.18 9.05 -19.04
CA TYR A 245 -13.72 10.16 -18.26
C TYR A 245 -14.17 9.69 -16.87
N PHE A 246 -14.24 10.61 -15.91
CA PHE A 246 -14.86 10.36 -14.62
C PHE A 246 -16.28 10.91 -14.64
N TYR A 247 -17.21 10.21 -13.99
CA TYR A 247 -18.59 10.67 -13.86
C TYR A 247 -19.14 10.30 -12.49
N ARG A 248 -19.61 11.31 -11.77
CA ARG A 248 -20.30 11.15 -10.49
C ARG A 248 -21.68 11.78 -10.59
N ASP A 249 -22.71 11.02 -10.22
CA ASP A 249 -24.06 11.53 -10.03
C ASP A 249 -24.24 11.95 -8.57
N GLU A 250 -24.41 13.24 -8.33
CA GLU A 250 -24.56 13.80 -6.97
C GLU A 250 -25.79 13.27 -6.21
N HIS A 251 -26.74 12.62 -6.89
CA HIS A 251 -27.91 12.00 -6.25
C HIS A 251 -27.72 10.53 -5.87
N GLU A 252 -26.77 9.84 -6.52
CA GLU A 252 -26.51 8.40 -6.32
C GLU A 252 -25.12 8.14 -5.72
N TYR A 253 -24.32 9.20 -5.52
CA TYR A 253 -22.97 9.09 -5.00
C TYR A 253 -22.92 8.71 -3.52
N GLU A 254 -22.16 7.65 -3.24
CA GLU A 254 -21.76 7.24 -1.90
C GLU A 254 -20.23 7.42 -1.79
N PRO A 255 -19.74 8.22 -0.83
CA PRO A 255 -18.31 8.43 -0.67
C PRO A 255 -17.60 7.19 -0.13
N SER A 256 -16.37 6.97 -0.59
CA SER A 256 -15.48 5.95 -0.04
C SER A 256 -15.16 6.21 1.44
N ASP A 257 -14.96 5.13 2.21
CA ASP A 257 -14.79 5.15 3.66
C ASP A 257 -13.70 6.12 4.16
N TYR A 258 -12.58 6.21 3.44
CA TYR A 258 -11.41 7.04 3.77
C TYR A 258 -11.19 8.22 2.82
N LYS A 259 -12.26 8.69 2.15
CA LYS A 259 -12.18 9.83 1.24
C LYS A 259 -11.64 11.09 1.93
N ASP A 260 -12.15 11.40 3.13
CA ASP A 260 -11.80 12.64 3.83
C ASP A 260 -10.34 12.64 4.28
N GLU A 261 -9.84 11.50 4.75
CA GLU A 261 -8.43 11.26 5.08
C GLU A 261 -7.54 11.44 3.85
N PHE A 262 -7.97 10.92 2.69
CA PHE A 262 -7.24 11.10 1.44
C PHE A 262 -7.20 12.56 0.98
N ILE A 263 -8.30 13.29 1.12
CA ILE A 263 -8.35 14.72 0.79
C ILE A 263 -7.42 15.53 1.69
N GLU A 264 -7.41 15.29 3.00
CA GLU A 264 -6.49 16.01 3.88
C GLU A 264 -5.03 15.61 3.61
N TRP A 265 -4.76 14.33 3.38
CA TRP A 265 -3.43 13.85 3.01
C TRP A 265 -2.91 14.48 1.71
N THR A 266 -3.75 14.58 0.67
CA THR A 266 -3.37 15.20 -0.61
C THR A 266 -3.08 16.69 -0.45
N LYS A 267 -3.85 17.38 0.40
CA LYS A 267 -3.62 18.78 0.73
C LYS A 267 -2.31 18.99 1.49
N GLU A 268 -1.97 18.11 2.44
CA GLU A 268 -0.70 18.20 3.18
C GLU A 268 0.53 17.89 2.33
N ASN A 269 0.44 16.87 1.47
CA ASN A 269 1.59 16.36 0.72
C ASN A 269 1.80 17.06 -0.63
N PHE A 270 0.73 17.63 -1.19
CA PHE A 270 0.77 18.18 -2.55
C PHE A 270 0.12 19.56 -2.69
N ASN A 271 -0.59 20.03 -1.65
CA ASN A 271 -1.31 21.31 -1.66
C ASN A 271 -2.34 21.41 -2.80
N PHE A 272 -2.98 20.29 -3.13
CA PHE A 272 -4.12 20.26 -4.05
C PHE A 272 -5.42 20.58 -3.34
N LYS A 273 -6.40 21.01 -4.12
CA LYS A 273 -7.80 20.97 -3.73
C LYS A 273 -8.42 19.71 -4.32
N ALA A 274 -9.28 19.07 -3.54
CA ALA A 274 -10.10 17.99 -4.05
C ALA A 274 -10.93 18.44 -5.25
N LEU A 275 -11.14 17.53 -6.19
CA LEU A 275 -12.03 17.75 -7.30
C LEU A 275 -13.47 17.52 -6.83
N GLU A 276 -14.34 18.46 -7.15
CA GLU A 276 -15.73 18.48 -6.72
C GLU A 276 -16.71 18.27 -7.87
N THR A 277 -16.30 18.48 -9.14
CA THR A 277 -17.21 18.34 -10.29
C THR A 277 -16.61 17.55 -11.45
N ASN A 278 -17.49 16.94 -12.25
CA ASN A 278 -17.13 16.24 -13.49
C ASN A 278 -16.34 17.14 -14.47
N GLU A 279 -16.66 18.44 -14.52
CA GLU A 279 -15.96 19.38 -15.41
C GLU A 279 -14.50 19.59 -15.02
N GLN A 280 -14.16 19.49 -13.72
CA GLN A 280 -12.79 19.65 -13.25
C GLN A 280 -11.92 18.44 -13.60
N THR A 281 -12.47 17.23 -13.52
CA THR A 281 -11.79 16.02 -13.98
C THR A 281 -11.61 16.04 -15.50
N ASP A 282 -12.66 16.43 -16.24
CA ASP A 282 -12.61 16.62 -17.69
C ASP A 282 -11.56 17.65 -18.11
N GLU A 283 -11.45 18.79 -17.39
CA GLU A 283 -10.44 19.81 -17.67
C GLU A 283 -9.01 19.24 -17.54
N ILE A 284 -8.75 18.48 -16.48
CA ILE A 284 -7.44 17.82 -16.28
C ILE A 284 -7.13 16.84 -17.42
N ILE A 285 -8.08 15.95 -17.75
CA ILE A 285 -7.90 14.95 -18.79
C ILE A 285 -7.71 15.61 -20.15
N ASN A 286 -8.54 16.59 -20.51
CA ASN A 286 -8.49 17.25 -21.81
C ASN A 286 -7.20 18.06 -21.99
N ASN A 287 -6.77 18.81 -20.96
CA ASN A 287 -5.50 19.54 -21.00
C ASN A 287 -4.31 18.60 -21.20
N THR A 288 -4.37 17.40 -20.62
CA THR A 288 -3.33 16.38 -20.77
C THR A 288 -3.37 15.77 -22.19
N LYS A 289 -4.57 15.44 -22.69
CA LYS A 289 -4.76 14.93 -24.05
C LYS A 289 -4.23 15.91 -25.09
N GLU A 290 -4.51 17.21 -24.95
CA GLU A 290 -4.00 18.24 -25.88
C GLU A 290 -2.47 18.23 -26.00
N LYS A 291 -1.75 17.86 -24.93
CA LYS A 291 -0.28 17.81 -24.91
C LYS A 291 0.29 16.52 -25.48
N HIS A 292 -0.36 15.38 -25.21
CA HIS A 292 0.27 14.07 -25.37
C HIS A 292 -0.46 13.12 -26.33
N GLN A 293 -1.75 13.36 -26.65
CA GLN A 293 -2.58 12.39 -27.38
C GLN A 293 -2.00 12.07 -28.76
N GLN A 294 -1.59 13.08 -29.53
CA GLN A 294 -1.01 12.84 -30.86
C GLN A 294 0.26 11.98 -30.79
N LEU A 295 1.10 12.15 -29.77
CA LEU A 295 2.31 11.34 -29.61
C LEU A 295 1.95 9.88 -29.27
N LEU A 296 0.90 9.68 -28.46
CA LEU A 296 0.40 8.34 -28.15
C LEU A 296 -0.18 7.69 -29.41
N ASP A 297 -1.00 8.41 -30.17
CA ASP A 297 -1.61 7.91 -31.40
C ASP A 297 -0.52 7.51 -32.42
N ASP A 298 0.48 8.38 -32.64
CA ASP A 298 1.65 8.08 -33.48
C ASP A 298 2.44 6.86 -32.99
N PHE A 299 2.43 6.60 -31.68
CA PHE A 299 3.07 5.42 -31.08
C PHE A 299 2.23 4.16 -31.31
N LEU A 300 0.91 4.23 -31.11
CA LEU A 300 -0.03 3.12 -31.27
C LEU A 300 -0.16 2.68 -32.74
N GLU A 301 -0.13 3.63 -33.69
CA GLU A 301 -0.19 3.36 -35.12
C GLU A 301 0.96 2.43 -35.58
N LYS A 302 2.14 2.51 -34.95
CA LYS A 302 3.28 1.62 -35.25
C LYS A 302 3.00 0.14 -34.97
N TYR A 303 1.97 -0.14 -34.18
CA TYR A 303 1.55 -1.48 -33.78
C TYR A 303 0.17 -1.84 -34.34
N ASP A 304 -0.33 -1.09 -35.33
CA ASP A 304 -1.66 -1.27 -35.94
C ASP A 304 -2.81 -1.18 -34.92
N ILE A 305 -2.64 -0.37 -33.86
CA ILE A 305 -3.67 -0.12 -32.85
C ILE A 305 -4.35 1.22 -33.17
N GLU A 306 -5.65 1.16 -33.47
CA GLU A 306 -6.50 2.35 -33.63
C GLU A 306 -7.19 2.67 -32.30
N ASN A 307 -6.93 3.87 -31.77
CA ASN A 307 -7.75 4.47 -30.72
C ASN A 307 -8.92 5.21 -31.38
N TRP A 308 -10.14 4.90 -30.97
CA TRP A 308 -11.37 5.51 -31.47
C TRP A 308 -11.78 6.69 -30.60
#